data_AF-A0A8B9SDC7-F1
#
_entry.id   AF-A0A8B9SDC7-F1
#
_cell.length_a   1.000
_cell.length_b   1.000
_cell.length_c   1.000
_cell.angle_alpha   90.00
_cell.angle_beta   90.00
_cell.angle_gamma   90.00
#
_symmetry.space_group_name_H-M   'P 1'
#
loop_
_entity.id
_entity.type
_entity.pdbx_description
1 polymer ?
#
loop_
_entity_poly.entity_id
_entity_poly.type
_entity_poly.pdbx_seq_one_letter_code
_entity_poly.pdbx_strand_id
1 'polypeptide(L)'
;MLRSLWSFLKRHKKKCLFLGTFLGGVYLLGKYGQKKIREIQEREAAEYIAQARRQYHFESNQRTCNMTVLSMLPTLRDALMHQLNSECLTSVLKNRPANKLEIWEDLKIISFTRSIVAVYSTCMLVVLLRVQLNIIGGYIYLDNAAVCKNGTTPLAPPEVQQQYLSSIQHLLGDGLTELITVVKQAVHKVFGSLSSVSLPLAKIIPIINGQIHSVCSETPSHFVQDLLMMEQVKDFAANVYEAFSTPQQLEK
;
A
#
# COMPACT_ATOMS: atom_id res chain seq x y z
N MET A 1 -40.75 39.16 -60.41
CA MET A 1 -40.04 37.90 -60.08
C MET A 1 -40.79 37.01 -59.09
N LEU A 2 -41.38 37.55 -58.00
CA LEU A 2 -42.09 36.76 -56.98
C LEU A 2 -43.30 35.93 -57.46
N ARG A 3 -44.09 36.43 -58.43
CA ARG A 3 -45.25 35.67 -58.99
C ARG A 3 -44.84 34.45 -59.83
N SER A 4 -43.71 34.53 -60.54
CA SER A 4 -43.17 33.41 -61.34
C SER A 4 -42.66 32.28 -60.44
N LEU A 5 -41.89 32.63 -59.39
CA LEU A 5 -41.44 31.70 -58.35
C LEU A 5 -42.62 30.99 -57.65
N TRP A 6 -43.70 31.71 -57.33
CA TRP A 6 -44.88 31.13 -56.70
C TRP A 6 -45.61 30.13 -57.61
N SER A 7 -45.73 30.43 -58.89
CA SER A 7 -46.34 29.53 -59.88
C SER A 7 -45.53 28.24 -60.09
N PHE A 8 -44.20 28.35 -60.07
CA PHE A 8 -43.27 27.23 -60.21
C PHE A 8 -43.25 26.32 -58.97
N LEU A 9 -43.19 26.92 -57.77
CA LEU A 9 -43.34 26.23 -56.49
C LEU A 9 -44.68 25.49 -56.42
N LYS A 10 -45.78 26.10 -56.89
CA LYS A 10 -47.12 25.47 -56.91
C LYS A 10 -47.19 24.27 -57.85
N ARG A 11 -46.45 24.27 -58.96
CA ARG A 11 -46.41 23.18 -59.95
C ARG A 11 -45.54 22.00 -59.51
N HIS A 12 -44.52 22.24 -58.67
CA HIS A 12 -43.57 21.23 -58.21
C HIS A 12 -43.59 20.96 -56.68
N LYS A 13 -44.66 21.34 -55.96
CA LYS A 13 -44.77 21.24 -54.49
C LYS A 13 -44.30 19.92 -53.90
N LYS A 14 -44.66 18.78 -54.51
CA LYS A 14 -44.24 17.45 -54.04
C LYS A 14 -42.71 17.28 -54.14
N LYS A 15 -42.09 17.71 -55.23
CA LYS A 15 -40.63 17.61 -55.43
C LYS A 15 -39.85 18.53 -54.47
N CYS A 16 -40.33 19.75 -54.24
CA CYS A 16 -39.73 20.66 -53.25
C CYS A 16 -39.86 20.11 -51.82
N LEU A 17 -40.99 19.49 -51.47
CA LEU A 17 -41.18 18.86 -50.17
C LEU A 17 -40.22 17.69 -49.96
N PHE A 18 -40.12 16.77 -50.94
CA PHE A 18 -39.18 15.65 -50.88
C PHE A 18 -37.73 16.11 -50.74
N LEU A 19 -37.31 17.13 -51.51
CA LEU A 19 -35.96 17.67 -51.43
C LEU A 19 -35.67 18.34 -50.08
N GLY A 20 -36.62 19.12 -49.55
CA GLY A 20 -36.50 19.75 -48.24
C GLY A 20 -36.42 18.72 -47.11
N THR A 21 -37.26 17.69 -47.14
CA THR A 21 -37.22 16.58 -46.17
C THR A 21 -35.91 15.80 -46.27
N PHE A 22 -35.42 15.53 -47.49
CA PHE A 22 -34.16 14.83 -47.70
C PHE A 22 -32.97 15.63 -47.14
N LEU A 23 -32.84 16.91 -47.51
CA LEU A 23 -31.76 17.78 -47.00
C LEU A 23 -31.85 17.98 -45.49
N GLY A 24 -33.05 18.15 -44.95
CA GLY A 24 -33.28 18.23 -43.51
C GLY A 24 -32.89 16.95 -42.77
N GLY A 25 -33.23 15.78 -43.33
CA GLY A 25 -32.85 14.47 -42.80
C GLY A 25 -31.35 14.25 -42.79
N VAL A 26 -30.66 14.55 -43.90
CA VAL A 26 -29.19 14.48 -44.00
C VAL A 26 -28.51 15.42 -43.00
N TYR A 27 -29.02 16.65 -42.85
CA TYR A 27 -28.48 17.61 -41.88
C TYR A 27 -28.64 17.13 -40.43
N LEU A 28 -29.82 16.62 -40.06
CA LEU A 28 -30.09 16.10 -38.72
C LEU A 28 -29.22 14.87 -38.40
N LEU A 29 -29.09 13.92 -39.34
CA LEU A 29 -28.23 12.75 -39.20
C LEU A 29 -26.75 13.13 -39.08
N GLY A 30 -26.28 14.07 -39.91
CA GLY A 30 -24.90 14.58 -39.83
C GLY A 30 -24.61 15.26 -38.50
N LYS A 31 -25.53 16.11 -38.01
CA LYS A 31 -25.41 16.78 -36.71
C LYS A 31 -25.46 15.78 -35.55
N TYR A 32 -26.31 14.76 -35.63
CA TYR A 32 -26.36 13.68 -34.64
C TYR A 32 -25.05 12.87 -34.64
N GLY A 33 -24.51 12.52 -35.82
CA GLY A 33 -23.22 11.84 -35.94
C GLY A 33 -22.07 12.63 -35.34
N GLN A 34 -21.95 13.93 -35.66
CA GLN A 34 -20.93 14.80 -35.08
C GLN A 34 -21.07 14.91 -33.55
N LYS A 35 -22.29 15.07 -33.04
CA LYS A 35 -22.56 15.10 -31.61
C LYS A 35 -22.16 13.78 -30.95
N LYS A 36 -22.51 12.65 -31.56
CA LYS A 36 -22.22 11.32 -31.02
C LYS A 36 -20.72 11.01 -31.00
N ILE A 37 -19.98 11.37 -32.05
CA ILE A 37 -18.52 11.22 -32.09
C ILE A 37 -17.87 12.06 -31.00
N ARG A 38 -18.30 13.31 -30.84
CA ARG A 38 -17.79 14.19 -29.79
C ARG A 38 -18.06 13.64 -28.40
N GLU A 39 -19.28 13.17 -28.13
CA GLU A 39 -19.65 12.54 -26.85
C GLU A 39 -18.78 11.31 -26.55
N ILE A 40 -18.50 10.47 -27.55
CA ILE A 40 -17.63 9.29 -27.39
C ILE A 40 -16.20 9.72 -27.06
N GLN A 41 -15.65 10.67 -27.83
CA GLN A 41 -14.30 11.21 -27.58
C GLN A 41 -14.17 11.86 -26.20
N GLU A 42 -15.16 12.67 -25.80
CA GLU A 42 -15.20 13.31 -24.49
C GLU A 42 -15.27 12.27 -23.36
N ARG A 43 -16.04 11.20 -23.55
CA ARG A 43 -16.15 10.10 -22.58
C ARG A 43 -14.85 9.32 -22.44
N GLU A 44 -14.25 8.89 -23.55
CA GLU A 44 -12.96 8.18 -23.56
C GLU A 44 -11.86 9.03 -22.92
N ALA A 45 -11.79 10.33 -23.27
CA ALA A 45 -10.84 11.25 -22.67
C ALA A 45 -11.06 11.41 -21.15
N ALA A 46 -12.32 11.49 -20.70
CA ALA A 46 -12.64 11.58 -19.28
C ALA A 46 -12.27 10.31 -18.50
N GLU A 47 -12.57 9.13 -19.05
CA GLU A 47 -12.21 7.83 -18.46
C GLU A 47 -10.68 7.69 -18.37
N TYR A 48 -9.95 8.04 -19.43
CA TYR A 48 -8.49 8.05 -19.46
C TYR A 48 -7.89 8.97 -18.40
N ILE A 49 -8.37 10.22 -18.28
CA ILE A 49 -7.90 11.19 -17.28
C ILE A 49 -8.19 10.69 -15.86
N ALA A 50 -9.35 10.08 -15.63
CA ALA A 50 -9.72 9.54 -14.32
C ALA A 50 -8.79 8.40 -13.90
N GLN A 51 -8.51 7.47 -14.82
CA GLN A 51 -7.58 6.36 -14.59
C GLN A 51 -6.14 6.85 -14.37
N ALA A 52 -5.65 7.78 -15.20
CA ALA A 52 -4.31 8.36 -15.04
C ALA A 52 -4.15 9.08 -13.69
N ARG A 53 -5.18 9.82 -13.24
CA ARG A 53 -5.17 10.50 -11.93
C ARG A 53 -5.12 9.51 -10.78
N ARG A 54 -5.89 8.42 -10.86
CA ARG A 54 -5.89 7.36 -9.85
C ARG A 54 -4.51 6.71 -9.75
N GLN A 55 -3.92 6.36 -10.90
CA GLN A 55 -2.59 5.75 -10.96
C GLN A 55 -1.53 6.68 -10.37
N TYR A 56 -1.57 7.97 -10.70
CA TYR A 56 -0.65 8.97 -10.13
C TYR A 56 -0.75 9.04 -8.60
N HIS A 57 -1.97 9.09 -8.05
CA HIS A 57 -2.17 9.07 -6.60
C HIS A 57 -1.67 7.77 -5.96
N PHE A 58 -1.95 6.63 -6.58
CA PHE A 58 -1.47 5.33 -6.12
C PHE A 58 0.06 5.26 -6.07
N GLU A 59 0.75 5.69 -7.12
CA GLU A 59 2.22 5.71 -7.18
C GLU A 59 2.83 6.68 -6.17
N SER A 60 2.22 7.85 -5.96
CA SER A 60 2.61 8.75 -4.88
C SER A 60 2.43 8.08 -3.52
N ASN A 61 1.31 7.37 -3.31
CA ASN A 61 1.03 6.67 -2.07
C ASN A 61 2.04 5.55 -1.79
N GLN A 62 2.49 4.83 -2.82
CA GLN A 62 3.52 3.80 -2.67
C GLN A 62 4.87 4.41 -2.25
N ARG A 63 5.23 5.59 -2.80
CA ARG A 63 6.44 6.32 -2.37
C ARG A 63 6.33 6.75 -0.91
N THR A 64 5.19 7.29 -0.49
CA THR A 64 4.94 7.61 0.92
C THR A 64 5.09 6.37 1.80
N CYS A 65 4.47 5.25 1.42
CA CYS A 65 4.58 3.99 2.17
C CYS A 65 6.03 3.51 2.30
N ASN A 66 6.81 3.56 1.22
CA ASN A 66 8.22 3.19 1.26
C ASN A 66 9.00 4.06 2.25
N MET A 67 8.79 5.38 2.23
CA MET A 67 9.43 6.29 3.17
C MET A 67 9.00 6.03 4.62
N THR A 68 7.70 5.76 4.84
CA THR A 68 7.18 5.45 6.18
C THR A 68 7.80 4.16 6.73
N VAL A 69 7.89 3.10 5.93
CA VAL A 69 8.57 1.85 6.33
C VAL A 69 10.00 2.15 6.78
N LEU A 70 10.78 2.83 5.92
CA LEU A 70 12.17 3.15 6.21
C LEU A 70 12.34 4.01 7.48
N SER A 71 11.40 4.94 7.74
CA SER A 71 11.43 5.77 8.95
C SER A 71 11.06 5.02 10.24
N MET A 72 10.29 3.93 10.16
CA MET A 72 9.85 3.15 11.32
C MET A 72 10.77 1.98 11.65
N LEU A 73 11.59 1.53 10.69
CA LEU A 73 12.60 0.50 10.89
C LEU A 73 13.58 0.76 12.05
N PRO A 74 14.14 1.98 12.26
CA PRO A 74 14.99 2.26 13.41
C PRO A 74 14.26 1.98 14.72
N THR A 75 13.02 2.45 14.84
CA THR A 75 12.19 2.25 16.04
C THR A 75 11.95 0.77 16.31
N LEU A 76 11.63 -0.01 15.26
CA LEU A 76 11.47 -1.45 15.38
C LEU A 76 12.78 -2.14 15.80
N ARG A 77 13.90 -1.80 15.17
CA ARG A 77 15.22 -2.33 15.49
C ARG A 77 15.58 -2.05 16.94
N ASP A 78 15.43 -0.82 17.39
CA ASP A 78 15.82 -0.39 18.72
C ASP A 78 14.94 -1.07 19.78
N ALA A 79 13.63 -1.21 19.53
CA ALA A 79 12.73 -1.99 20.39
C ALA A 79 13.15 -3.46 20.51
N LEU A 80 13.52 -4.10 19.39
CA LEU A 80 14.03 -5.48 19.37
C LEU A 80 15.36 -5.62 20.10
N MET A 81 16.31 -4.71 19.88
CA MET A 81 17.61 -4.72 20.56
C MET A 81 17.46 -4.50 22.07
N HIS A 82 16.49 -3.68 22.48
CA HIS A 82 16.21 -3.43 23.89
C HIS A 82 15.57 -4.64 24.58
N GLN A 83 14.50 -5.21 24.00
CA GLN A 83 13.79 -6.35 24.60
C GLN A 83 14.58 -7.68 24.51
N LEU A 84 15.46 -7.81 23.51
CA LEU A 84 16.28 -9.00 23.26
C LEU A 84 17.77 -8.62 23.23
N ASN A 85 18.25 -8.07 24.36
CA ASN A 85 19.61 -7.55 24.51
C ASN A 85 20.66 -8.66 24.65
N SER A 86 21.21 -9.08 23.51
CA SER A 86 22.28 -10.07 23.42
C SER A 86 23.67 -9.50 23.76
N GLU A 87 23.84 -8.19 23.59
CA GLU A 87 25.10 -7.47 23.73
C GLU A 87 25.50 -7.41 25.21
N CYS A 88 24.52 -7.28 26.10
CA CYS A 88 24.66 -7.42 27.55
C CYS A 88 25.20 -8.81 27.93
N LEU A 89 24.58 -9.89 27.44
CA LEU A 89 25.05 -11.25 27.72
C LEU A 89 26.46 -11.49 27.17
N THR A 90 26.75 -10.99 25.97
CA THR A 90 28.07 -11.10 25.35
C THR A 90 29.15 -10.35 26.15
N SER A 91 28.83 -9.20 26.74
CA SER A 91 29.76 -8.44 27.57
C SER A 91 30.05 -9.18 28.88
N VAL A 92 29.03 -9.77 29.51
CA VAL A 92 29.18 -10.60 30.71
C VAL A 92 30.08 -11.81 30.43
N LEU A 93 29.90 -12.49 29.28
CA LEU A 93 30.75 -13.63 28.88
C LEU A 93 32.23 -13.27 28.73
N LYS A 94 32.56 -12.03 28.32
CA LYS A 94 33.97 -11.57 28.21
C LYS A 94 34.67 -11.51 29.56
N ASN A 95 33.91 -11.28 30.64
CA ASN A 95 34.42 -11.19 32.01
C ASN A 95 34.61 -12.55 32.70
N ARG A 96 34.46 -13.67 31.96
CA ARG A 96 34.63 -15.05 32.47
C ARG A 96 33.81 -15.35 33.75
N PRO A 97 32.47 -15.26 33.67
CA PRO A 97 31.59 -15.49 34.81
C PRO A 97 31.58 -16.98 35.19
N ALA A 98 31.22 -17.27 36.45
CA ALA A 98 31.12 -18.64 36.95
C ALA A 98 29.99 -19.42 36.23
N ASN A 99 28.87 -18.78 35.93
CA ASN A 99 27.70 -19.37 35.25
C ASN A 99 27.77 -19.26 33.71
N LYS A 100 28.95 -19.53 33.14
CA LYS A 100 29.19 -19.42 31.68
C LYS A 100 28.18 -20.22 30.85
N LEU A 101 27.84 -21.44 31.25
CA LEU A 101 26.96 -22.33 30.47
C LEU A 101 25.54 -21.76 30.37
N GLU A 102 24.98 -21.29 31.48
CA GLU A 102 23.65 -20.68 31.53
C GLU A 102 23.56 -19.46 30.62
N ILE A 103 24.58 -18.58 30.65
CA ILE A 103 24.61 -17.39 29.81
C ILE A 103 24.69 -17.74 28.32
N TRP A 104 25.40 -18.81 27.96
CA TRP A 104 25.42 -19.30 26.57
C TRP A 104 24.08 -19.87 26.13
N GLU A 105 23.36 -20.56 27.02
CA GLU A 105 22.02 -21.06 26.77
C GLU A 105 21.02 -19.90 26.59
N ASP A 106 21.08 -18.87 27.44
CA ASP A 106 20.28 -17.66 27.29
C ASP A 106 20.60 -16.92 25.98
N LEU A 107 21.89 -16.77 25.67
CA LEU A 107 22.33 -16.12 24.43
C LEU A 107 21.85 -16.87 23.20
N LYS A 108 21.86 -18.21 23.22
CA LYS A 108 21.27 -19.06 22.17
C LYS A 108 19.80 -18.70 21.97
N ILE A 109 18.98 -18.72 23.03
CA ILE A 109 17.55 -18.42 22.91
C ILE A 109 17.32 -16.99 22.40
N ILE A 110 18.02 -15.99 22.95
CA ILE A 110 17.85 -14.59 22.58
C ILE A 110 18.25 -14.35 21.13
N SER A 111 19.41 -14.84 20.67
CA SER A 111 19.87 -14.60 19.30
C SER A 111 18.93 -15.17 18.25
N PHE A 112 18.45 -16.41 18.43
CA PHE A 112 17.48 -17.00 17.50
C PHE A 112 16.13 -16.30 17.56
N THR A 113 15.62 -16.01 18.76
CA THR A 113 14.35 -15.28 18.92
C THR A 113 14.43 -13.93 18.21
N ARG A 114 15.51 -13.17 18.43
CA ARG A 114 15.68 -11.83 17.87
C ARG A 114 15.66 -11.83 16.36
N SER A 115 16.39 -12.73 15.71
CA SER A 115 16.46 -12.77 14.26
C SER A 115 15.16 -13.26 13.62
N ILE A 116 14.47 -14.22 14.24
CA ILE A 116 13.15 -14.68 13.77
C ILE A 116 12.11 -13.57 13.90
N VAL A 117 12.02 -12.93 15.08
CA VAL A 117 11.08 -11.83 15.30
C VAL A 117 11.39 -10.68 14.34
N ALA A 118 12.66 -10.33 14.11
CA ALA A 118 13.05 -9.27 13.17
C ALA A 118 12.48 -9.50 11.76
N VAL A 119 12.51 -10.75 11.26
CA VAL A 119 11.94 -11.09 9.95
C VAL A 119 10.42 -10.92 9.97
N TYR A 120 9.74 -11.52 10.95
CA TYR A 120 8.27 -11.45 11.05
C TYR A 120 7.76 -10.02 11.19
N SER A 121 8.32 -9.25 12.13
CA SER A 121 7.89 -7.88 12.40
C SER A 121 8.20 -6.94 11.24
N THR A 122 9.31 -7.13 10.52
CA THR A 122 9.62 -6.36 9.30
C THR A 122 8.62 -6.65 8.19
N CYS A 123 8.30 -7.93 7.93
CA CYS A 123 7.28 -8.30 6.94
C CYS A 123 5.90 -7.74 7.32
N MET A 124 5.50 -7.88 8.59
CA MET A 124 4.25 -7.34 9.10
C MET A 124 4.20 -5.81 8.97
N LEU A 125 5.29 -5.10 9.28
CA LEU A 125 5.38 -3.64 9.14
C LEU A 125 5.15 -3.21 7.69
N VAL A 126 5.82 -3.84 6.73
CA VAL A 126 5.66 -3.53 5.30
C VAL A 126 4.22 -3.75 4.84
N VAL A 127 3.66 -4.94 5.11
CA VAL A 127 2.31 -5.29 4.65
C VAL A 127 1.24 -4.44 5.35
N LEU A 128 1.37 -4.20 6.66
CA LEU A 128 0.42 -3.39 7.42
C LEU A 128 0.42 -1.94 6.95
N LEU A 129 1.60 -1.35 6.69
CA LEU A 129 1.69 0.00 6.12
C LEU A 129 1.11 0.06 4.71
N ARG A 130 1.34 -0.96 3.86
CA ARG A 130 0.67 -1.05 2.55
C ARG A 130 -0.85 -1.06 2.71
N VAL A 131 -1.40 -1.83 3.64
CA VAL A 131 -2.85 -1.83 3.90
C VAL A 131 -3.31 -0.45 4.37
N GLN A 132 -2.70 0.07 5.44
CA GLN A 132 -3.12 1.33 6.06
C GLN A 132 -3.06 2.50 5.08
N LEU A 133 -1.92 2.70 4.41
CA LEU A 133 -1.76 3.83 3.50
C LEU A 133 -2.66 3.70 2.27
N ASN A 134 -2.93 2.51 1.75
CA ASN A 134 -3.81 2.37 0.57
C ASN A 134 -5.29 2.52 0.92
N ILE A 135 -5.72 2.09 2.10
CA ILE A 135 -7.09 2.37 2.60
C ILE A 135 -7.28 3.88 2.76
N ILE A 136 -6.43 4.54 3.54
CA ILE A 136 -6.60 5.99 3.80
C ILE A 136 -6.37 6.82 2.54
N GLY A 137 -5.43 6.42 1.68
CA GLY A 137 -5.19 7.06 0.39
C GLY A 137 -6.38 6.95 -0.56
N GLY A 138 -7.16 5.87 -0.47
CA GLY A 138 -8.41 5.70 -1.22
C GLY A 138 -9.48 6.69 -0.77
N TYR A 139 -9.69 6.82 0.54
CA TYR A 139 -10.61 7.82 1.09
C TYR A 139 -10.20 9.26 0.75
N ILE A 140 -8.91 9.60 0.83
CA ILE A 140 -8.39 10.91 0.43
C ILE A 140 -8.64 11.17 -1.06
N TYR A 141 -8.49 10.14 -1.92
CA TYR A 141 -8.81 10.27 -3.34
C TYR A 141 -10.30 10.55 -3.58
N LEU A 142 -11.19 9.87 -2.87
CA LEU A 142 -12.63 10.12 -2.94
C LEU A 142 -13.00 11.52 -2.46
N ASP A 143 -12.42 11.98 -1.35
CA ASP A 143 -12.63 13.34 -0.83
C ASP A 143 -12.22 14.39 -1.85
N ASN A 144 -11.04 14.25 -2.47
CA ASN A 144 -10.57 15.15 -3.52
C ASN A 144 -11.50 15.16 -4.74
N ALA A 145 -12.08 14.01 -5.10
CA ALA A 145 -13.02 13.90 -6.21
C ALA A 145 -14.41 14.47 -5.87
N ALA A 146 -14.85 14.36 -4.61
CA ALA A 146 -16.15 14.83 -4.12
C ALA A 146 -16.18 16.34 -3.87
N VAL A 147 -15.07 16.93 -3.41
CA VAL A 147 -14.90 18.39 -3.29
C VAL A 147 -15.12 19.10 -4.63
N CYS A 148 -14.68 18.48 -5.74
CA CYS A 148 -14.96 19.01 -7.08
C CYS A 148 -16.44 18.95 -7.50
N LYS A 149 -17.27 18.15 -6.80
CA LYS A 149 -18.65 17.89 -7.22
C LYS A 149 -19.70 18.63 -6.39
N ASN A 150 -19.65 18.64 -5.05
CA ASN A 150 -20.77 19.19 -4.25
C ASN A 150 -20.45 19.65 -2.80
N GLY A 151 -19.19 19.93 -2.42
CA GLY A 151 -18.89 20.49 -1.09
C GLY A 151 -19.35 19.62 0.10
N THR A 152 -19.29 18.29 -0.07
CA THR A 152 -19.60 17.32 0.99
C THR A 152 -18.54 17.34 2.08
N THR A 153 -18.93 17.00 3.32
CA THR A 153 -17.99 16.80 4.43
C THR A 153 -16.98 15.72 4.07
N PRO A 154 -15.66 15.94 4.29
CA PRO A 154 -14.63 14.96 3.99
C PRO A 154 -14.81 13.70 4.85
N LEU A 155 -14.64 12.53 4.24
CA LEU A 155 -14.67 11.22 4.88
C LEU A 155 -13.44 10.98 5.76
N ALA A 156 -12.28 11.48 5.33
CA ALA A 156 -11.00 11.31 6.01
C ALA A 156 -10.34 12.67 6.29
N PRO A 157 -10.87 13.47 7.24
CA PRO A 157 -10.20 14.69 7.67
C PRO A 157 -8.86 14.37 8.39
N PRO A 158 -7.94 15.34 8.50
CA PRO A 158 -6.59 15.10 9.04
C PRO A 158 -6.56 14.42 10.42
N GLU A 159 -7.54 14.70 11.29
CA GLU A 159 -7.65 14.10 12.61
C GLU A 159 -7.90 12.59 12.52
N VAL A 160 -8.80 12.17 11.61
CA VAL A 160 -9.10 10.76 11.36
C VAL A 160 -7.91 10.06 10.72
N GLN A 161 -7.22 10.71 9.79
CA GLN A 161 -6.00 10.17 9.18
C GLN A 161 -4.93 9.88 10.24
N GLN A 162 -4.68 10.84 11.14
CA GLN A 162 -3.69 10.69 12.21
C GLN A 162 -4.07 9.59 13.20
N GLN A 163 -5.32 9.56 13.65
CA GLN A 163 -5.79 8.53 14.59
C GLN A 163 -5.77 7.13 13.97
N TYR A 164 -6.11 7.00 12.68
CA TYR A 164 -6.04 5.73 11.99
C TYR A 164 -4.58 5.24 11.86
N LEU A 165 -3.69 6.12 11.40
CA LEU A 165 -2.27 5.79 11.20
C LEU A 165 -1.52 5.52 12.52
N SER A 166 -1.94 6.11 13.64
CA SER A 166 -1.34 5.83 14.95
C SER A 166 -1.55 4.38 15.42
N SER A 167 -2.51 3.65 14.83
CA SER A 167 -2.73 2.22 15.11
C SER A 167 -1.48 1.35 14.86
N ILE A 168 -0.53 1.82 14.04
CA ILE A 168 0.76 1.14 13.81
C ILE A 168 1.58 0.98 15.10
N GLN A 169 1.33 1.82 16.11
CA GLN A 169 1.99 1.76 17.41
C GLN A 169 1.78 0.43 18.12
N HIS A 170 0.65 -0.27 17.88
CA HIS A 170 0.43 -1.59 18.46
C HIS A 170 1.45 -2.62 17.96
N LEU A 171 1.77 -2.62 16.66
CA LEU A 171 2.80 -3.50 16.09
C LEU A 171 4.20 -3.19 16.65
N LEU A 172 4.48 -1.93 16.95
CA LEU A 172 5.78 -1.49 17.49
C LEU A 172 5.86 -1.54 19.03
N GLY A 173 4.74 -1.81 19.70
CA GLY A 173 4.60 -1.84 21.16
C GLY A 173 4.16 -3.22 21.65
N ASP A 174 2.97 -3.30 22.26
CA ASP A 174 2.46 -4.51 22.92
C ASP A 174 2.42 -5.73 21.99
N GLY A 175 2.03 -5.55 20.72
CA GLY A 175 2.00 -6.61 19.73
C GLY A 175 3.39 -7.17 19.42
N LEU A 176 4.44 -6.35 19.46
CA LEU A 176 5.82 -6.81 19.34
C LEU A 176 6.22 -7.67 20.54
N THR A 177 5.86 -7.24 21.75
CA THR A 177 6.18 -7.97 22.99
C THR A 177 5.45 -9.32 23.03
N GLU A 178 4.21 -9.38 22.58
CA GLU A 178 3.47 -10.64 22.44
C GLU A 178 4.13 -11.57 21.41
N LEU A 179 4.49 -11.03 20.23
CA LEU A 179 5.22 -11.78 19.20
C LEU A 179 6.55 -12.32 19.72
N ILE A 180 7.33 -11.51 20.43
CA ILE A 180 8.58 -11.94 21.08
C ILE A 180 8.31 -13.09 22.03
N THR A 181 7.26 -13.01 22.84
CA THR A 181 6.93 -14.05 23.83
C THR A 181 6.60 -15.38 23.16
N VAL A 182 5.74 -15.36 22.13
CA VAL A 182 5.35 -16.56 21.38
C VAL A 182 6.55 -17.18 20.66
N VAL A 183 7.36 -16.36 19.98
CA VAL A 183 8.55 -16.84 19.28
C VAL A 183 9.59 -17.38 20.26
N LYS A 184 9.81 -16.71 21.39
CA LYS A 184 10.75 -17.17 22.43
C LYS A 184 10.37 -18.55 22.96
N GLN A 185 9.08 -18.78 23.20
CA GLN A 185 8.57 -20.10 23.60
C GLN A 185 8.80 -21.16 22.52
N ALA A 186 8.57 -20.84 21.25
CA ALA A 186 8.83 -21.75 20.14
C ALA A 186 10.32 -22.08 19.99
N VAL A 187 11.20 -21.07 20.07
CA VAL A 187 12.66 -21.24 20.06
C VAL A 187 13.10 -22.09 21.24
N HIS A 188 12.55 -21.88 22.43
CA HIS A 188 12.88 -22.70 23.60
C HIS A 188 12.45 -24.16 23.44
N LYS A 189 11.29 -24.42 22.82
CA LYS A 189 10.84 -25.80 22.53
C LYS A 189 11.76 -26.53 21.54
N VAL A 190 12.27 -25.82 20.53
CA VAL A 190 13.10 -26.41 19.46
C VAL A 190 14.58 -26.51 19.87
N PHE A 191 15.11 -25.46 20.51
CA PHE A 191 16.54 -25.32 20.80
C PHE A 191 16.91 -25.57 22.27
N GLY A 192 15.95 -25.58 23.19
CA GLY A 192 16.21 -25.78 24.62
C GLY A 192 16.71 -27.19 24.96
N SER A 193 16.23 -28.21 24.24
CA SER A 193 16.67 -29.60 24.43
C SER A 193 17.96 -29.95 23.69
N LEU A 194 18.49 -29.07 22.84
CA LEU A 194 19.81 -29.23 22.22
C LEU A 194 20.88 -29.01 23.29
N SER A 195 21.11 -30.06 24.08
CA SER A 195 22.01 -30.10 25.24
C SER A 195 23.46 -29.96 24.81
N SER A 196 24.16 -29.04 25.48
CA SER A 196 25.47 -28.50 25.14
C SER A 196 25.47 -27.72 23.84
N VAL A 197 25.80 -26.44 23.90
CA VAL A 197 26.22 -25.69 22.72
C VAL A 197 27.40 -26.44 22.12
N SER A 198 27.11 -27.32 21.17
CA SER A 198 28.15 -28.02 20.42
C SER A 198 29.04 -26.92 19.81
N LEU A 199 30.35 -27.17 19.71
CA LEU A 199 31.29 -26.22 19.10
C LEU A 199 30.77 -25.58 17.79
N PRO A 200 29.99 -26.30 16.94
CA PRO A 200 29.29 -25.70 15.80
C PRO A 200 28.26 -24.61 16.19
N LEU A 201 27.39 -24.84 17.18
CA LEU A 201 26.32 -23.91 17.53
C LEU A 201 26.84 -22.63 18.17
N ALA A 202 27.93 -22.70 18.94
CA ALA A 202 28.59 -21.52 19.51
C ALA A 202 29.10 -20.55 18.43
N LYS A 203 29.49 -21.09 17.26
CA LYS A 203 29.92 -20.30 16.10
C LYS A 203 28.75 -19.74 15.29
N ILE A 204 27.59 -20.40 15.32
CA ILE A 204 26.37 -19.97 14.63
C ILE A 204 25.71 -18.80 15.36
N ILE A 205 25.72 -18.81 16.70
CA ILE A 205 25.05 -17.79 17.52
C ILE A 205 25.46 -16.35 17.12
N PRO A 206 26.75 -15.98 17.01
CA PRO A 206 27.15 -14.64 16.56
C PRO A 206 26.65 -14.27 15.15
N ILE A 207 26.62 -15.25 14.22
CA ILE A 207 26.15 -15.05 12.84
C ILE A 207 24.66 -14.73 12.84
N ILE A 208 23.87 -15.52 13.57
CA ILE A 208 22.43 -15.30 13.72
C ILE A 208 22.19 -13.96 14.42
N ASN A 209 22.93 -13.66 15.47
CA ASN A 209 22.77 -12.46 16.26
C ASN A 209 22.99 -11.16 15.46
N GLY A 210 23.90 -11.21 14.48
CA GLY A 210 24.19 -10.09 13.58
C GLY A 210 23.14 -9.85 12.48
N GLN A 211 22.23 -10.80 12.22
CA GLN A 211 21.25 -10.68 11.14
C GLN A 211 20.31 -9.49 11.31
N ILE A 212 20.03 -9.06 12.55
CA ILE A 212 19.16 -7.91 12.82
C ILE A 212 19.65 -6.63 12.12
N HIS A 213 20.96 -6.44 11.99
CA HIS A 213 21.54 -5.28 11.31
C HIS A 213 21.35 -5.30 9.80
N SER A 214 21.07 -6.47 9.22
CA SER A 214 20.72 -6.60 7.80
C SER A 214 19.20 -6.58 7.60
N VAL A 215 18.45 -7.31 8.43
CA VAL A 215 16.98 -7.42 8.32
C VAL A 215 16.30 -6.09 8.62
N CYS A 216 16.73 -5.37 9.65
CA CYS A 216 16.15 -4.09 10.08
C CYS A 216 17.09 -2.91 9.78
N SER A 217 17.72 -2.90 8.60
CA SER A 217 18.62 -1.82 8.19
C SER A 217 17.86 -0.64 7.59
N GLU A 218 18.24 0.58 7.99
CA GLU A 218 17.76 1.84 7.40
C GLU A 218 18.45 2.15 6.08
N THR A 219 19.75 1.82 5.97
CA THR A 219 20.38 1.72 4.66
C THR A 219 19.67 0.60 3.93
N PRO A 220 19.28 0.79 2.66
CA PRO A 220 18.47 -0.19 1.97
C PRO A 220 19.19 -1.55 1.95
N SER A 221 18.82 -2.43 2.87
CA SER A 221 19.26 -3.81 2.82
C SER A 221 18.48 -4.47 1.71
N HIS A 222 19.12 -5.45 1.05
CA HIS A 222 18.45 -6.25 0.04
C HIS A 222 17.09 -6.75 0.55
N PHE A 223 17.01 -7.22 1.80
CA PHE A 223 15.77 -7.74 2.36
C PHE A 223 14.59 -6.75 2.34
N VAL A 224 14.76 -5.54 2.91
CA VAL A 224 13.67 -4.55 2.95
C VAL A 224 13.36 -4.03 1.56
N GLN A 225 14.40 -3.78 0.74
CA GLN A 225 14.18 -3.34 -0.64
C GLN A 225 13.42 -4.36 -1.46
N ASP A 226 13.79 -5.64 -1.35
CA ASP A 226 13.14 -6.73 -2.04
C ASP A 226 11.67 -6.78 -1.64
N LEU A 227 11.36 -6.73 -0.34
CA LEU A 227 9.96 -6.67 0.16
C LEU A 227 9.19 -5.45 -0.39
N LEU A 228 9.82 -4.27 -0.43
CA LEU A 228 9.19 -3.06 -0.96
C LEU A 228 8.98 -3.11 -2.48
N MET A 229 9.83 -3.85 -3.20
CA MET A 229 9.83 -3.94 -4.65
C MET A 229 9.08 -5.15 -5.20
N MET A 230 8.74 -6.13 -4.35
CA MET A 230 7.96 -7.32 -4.71
C MET A 230 6.67 -6.97 -5.44
N GLU A 231 6.49 -7.59 -6.61
CA GLU A 231 5.34 -7.38 -7.48
C GLU A 231 4.04 -7.82 -6.79
N GLN A 232 4.05 -8.95 -6.10
CA GLN A 232 2.88 -9.48 -5.39
C GLN A 232 2.38 -8.51 -4.30
N VAL A 233 3.29 -7.81 -3.62
CA VAL A 233 2.95 -6.82 -2.59
C VAL A 233 2.39 -5.56 -3.24
N LYS A 234 2.92 -5.15 -4.40
CA LYS A 234 2.42 -4.01 -5.18
C LYS A 234 1.03 -4.28 -5.76
N ASP A 235 0.80 -5.48 -6.31
CA ASP A 235 -0.50 -5.89 -6.85
C ASP A 235 -1.55 -5.96 -5.74
N PHE A 236 -1.18 -6.54 -4.59
CA PHE A 236 -2.03 -6.51 -3.41
C PHE A 236 -2.38 -5.08 -2.98
N ALA A 237 -1.39 -4.18 -2.94
CA ALA A 237 -1.59 -2.78 -2.61
C ALA A 237 -2.50 -2.06 -3.63
N ALA A 238 -2.36 -2.37 -4.93
CA ALA A 238 -3.19 -1.84 -5.99
C ALA A 238 -4.66 -2.26 -5.83
N ASN A 239 -4.90 -3.55 -5.54
CA ASN A 239 -6.24 -4.08 -5.28
C ASN A 239 -6.90 -3.41 -4.07
N VAL A 240 -6.15 -3.25 -2.97
CA VAL A 240 -6.65 -2.51 -1.78
C VAL A 240 -6.97 -1.06 -2.17
N TYR A 241 -6.05 -0.37 -2.84
CA TYR A 241 -6.26 1.02 -3.23
C TYR A 241 -7.48 1.18 -4.15
N GLU A 242 -7.65 0.32 -5.14
CA GLU A 242 -8.79 0.35 -6.05
C GLU A 242 -10.12 0.13 -5.33
N ALA A 243 -10.18 -0.84 -4.41
CA ALA A 243 -11.37 -1.14 -3.63
C ALA A 243 -11.84 0.06 -2.78
N PHE A 244 -10.91 0.82 -2.20
CA PHE A 244 -11.21 1.97 -1.34
C PHE A 244 -11.22 3.33 -2.06
N SER A 245 -10.82 3.38 -3.34
CA SER A 245 -10.83 4.60 -4.17
C SER A 245 -11.94 4.61 -5.24
N THR A 246 -12.71 3.53 -5.34
CA THR A 246 -13.87 3.46 -6.21
C THR A 246 -15.11 3.90 -5.44
N PRO A 247 -15.89 4.88 -5.94
CA PRO A 247 -17.13 5.26 -5.28
C PRO A 247 -18.01 4.03 -5.16
N GLN A 248 -18.34 3.62 -3.93
CA GLN A 248 -19.41 2.65 -3.74
C GLN A 248 -20.66 3.29 -4.33
N GLN A 249 -21.18 2.73 -5.43
CA GLN A 249 -22.61 2.81 -5.66
C GLN A 249 -23.20 2.16 -4.42
N LEU A 250 -23.60 2.97 -3.45
CA LEU A 250 -24.47 2.55 -2.37
C LEU A 250 -25.71 2.01 -3.08
N GLU A 251 -25.71 0.71 -3.37
CA GLU A 251 -26.92 -0.05 -3.63
C GLU A 251 -27.79 0.14 -2.39
N LYS A 252 -28.71 1.09 -2.50
CA LYS A 252 -29.88 1.26 -1.67
C LYS A 252 -31.10 1.02 -2.54
#